data_AF-A0A7C6NLI7-F1
#
_entry.id   AF-A0A7C6NLI7-F1
#
_cell.length_a   1.000
_cell.length_b   1.000
_cell.length_c   1.000
_cell.angle_alpha   90.00
_cell.angle_beta   90.00
_cell.angle_gamma   90.00
#
_symmetry.space_group_name_H-M   'P 1'
#
loop_
_entity.id
_entity.type
_entity.pdbx_description
1 polymer ?
#
loop_
_entity_poly.entity_id
_entity_poly.type
_entity_poly.pdbx_seq_one_letter_code
_entity_poly.pdbx_strand_id
1 'polypeptide(L)' 'MTLPYIRLGAEIRVSNPTHSMQGQLGRYMGPAELPGMEDRHRICFDGKVHLMQQEDFELLYPERDLRAD' A
#
# COMPACT_ATOMS: atom_id res chain seq x y z
N MET A 1 9.17 17.48 3.35
CA MET A 1 8.20 16.84 4.28
C MET A 1 8.44 15.35 4.19
N THR A 2 9.01 14.76 5.24
CA THR A 2 9.30 13.32 5.29
C THR A 2 7.98 12.59 5.42
N LEU A 3 7.60 11.80 4.40
CA LEU A 3 6.49 10.87 4.52
C LEU A 3 6.66 10.04 5.80
N PRO A 4 5.61 9.82 6.61
CA PRO A 4 5.71 8.94 7.77
C PRO A 4 6.29 7.61 7.33
N TYR A 5 7.25 7.09 8.08
CA TYR A 5 7.93 5.84 7.77
C TYR A 5 6.91 4.68 7.80
N ILE A 6 6.39 4.30 6.63
CA ILE A 6 5.45 3.18 6.49
C ILE A 6 6.26 1.89 6.62
N ARG A 7 5.93 1.05 7.61
CA ARG A 7 6.59 -0.26 7.70
C ARG A 7 6.17 -1.16 6.54
N LEU A 8 7.14 -1.90 6.01
CA LEU A 8 6.84 -3.05 5.15
C LEU A 8 5.98 -4.03 5.94
N GLY A 9 4.97 -4.59 5.29
CA GLY A 9 3.97 -5.45 5.92
C GLY A 9 2.83 -4.70 6.63
N ALA A 10 2.82 -3.37 6.63
CA ALA A 10 1.70 -2.59 7.18
C ALA A 10 0.39 -2.94 6.49
N GLU A 11 -0.67 -3.04 7.28
CA GLU A 11 -2.02 -3.26 6.75
C GLU A 11 -2.56 -1.97 6.14
N ILE A 12 -3.10 -2.08 4.93
CA ILE A 12 -3.78 -0.99 4.23
C ILE A 12 -5.21 -1.39 3.94
N ARG A 13 -6.07 -0.39 3.75
CA ARG A 13 -7.39 -0.54 3.16
C ARG A 13 -7.49 0.34 1.92
N VAL A 14 -7.95 -0.21 0.80
CA VAL A 14 -8.23 0.60 -0.40
C VAL A 14 -9.46 1.48 -0.11
N SER A 15 -9.28 2.80 -0.17
CA SER A 15 -10.30 3.80 0.15
C SER A 15 -10.88 4.44 -1.11
N ASN A 16 -10.15 4.43 -2.24
CA ASN A 16 -10.63 5.04 -3.48
C ASN A 16 -11.84 4.26 -4.07
N PRO A 17 -13.03 4.90 -4.18
CA PRO A 17 -14.24 4.26 -4.70
C PRO A 17 -14.18 3.92 -6.19
N THR A 18 -13.25 4.51 -6.94
CA THR A 18 -13.06 4.22 -8.37
C THR A 18 -12.18 2.98 -8.60
N HIS A 19 -11.50 2.49 -7.56
CA HIS A 19 -10.62 1.34 -7.67
C HIS A 19 -11.40 0.02 -7.54
N SER A 20 -11.08 -0.98 -8.38
CA SER A 20 -11.74 -2.30 -8.35
C SER A 20 -11.53 -3.10 -7.05
N MET A 21 -10.65 -2.63 -6.17
CA MET A 21 -10.32 -3.27 -4.89
C MET A 21 -10.82 -2.44 -3.70
N GLN A 22 -11.70 -1.46 -3.94
CA GLN A 22 -12.27 -0.63 -2.88
C GLN A 22 -12.76 -1.48 -1.69
N GLY A 23 -12.36 -1.09 -0.49
CA GLY A 23 -12.71 -1.76 0.77
C GLY A 23 -11.87 -3.00 1.08
N GLN A 24 -11.04 -3.49 0.16
CA GLN A 24 -10.18 -4.64 0.42
C GLN A 24 -8.99 -4.27 1.30
N LEU A 25 -8.60 -5.24 2.14
CA LEU A 25 -7.41 -5.17 2.97
C LEU A 25 -6.22 -5.77 2.22
N GLY A 26 -5.10 -5.05 2.25
CA GLY A 26 -3.86 -5.45 1.62
C GLY A 26 -2.66 -5.27 2.55
N ARG A 27 -1.50 -5.70 2.08
CA ARG A 27 -0.23 -5.53 2.78
C ARG A 27 0.70 -4.61 2.00
N TYR A 28 1.20 -3.58 2.65
CA TYR A 28 2.17 -2.66 2.07
C TYR A 28 3.52 -3.37 1.84
N MET A 29 4.02 -3.35 0.61
CA MET A 29 5.27 -4.00 0.20
C MET A 29 6.38 -3.00 -0.14
N GLY A 30 6.13 -1.69 0.02
CA GLY A 30 7.10 -0.63 -0.23
C GLY A 30 6.79 0.22 -1.45
N PRO A 31 7.56 1.29 -1.68
CA PRO A 31 7.43 2.12 -2.88
C PRO A 31 7.84 1.34 -4.15
N ALA A 32 7.33 1.76 -5.29
CA ALA A 32 7.70 1.33 -6.63
C ALA A 32 8.24 2.54 -7.40
N GLU A 33 9.55 2.71 -7.40
CA GLU A 33 10.22 3.73 -8.18
C GLU A 33 10.43 3.19 -9.60
N LEU A 34 9.60 3.65 -10.55
CA LEU A 34 9.73 3.33 -11.96
C LEU A 34 10.15 4.59 -12.73
N PRO A 35 11.23 4.55 -13.53
CA PRO A 35 11.71 5.72 -14.24
C PRO A 35 10.64 6.25 -15.20
N GLY A 36 10.22 7.50 -15.01
CA GLY A 36 9.21 8.16 -15.83
C GLY A 36 7.75 7.89 -15.42
N MET A 37 7.51 7.26 -14.26
CA MET A 37 6.18 7.15 -13.65
C MET A 37 6.11 7.92 -12.35
N GLU A 38 4.89 8.35 -11.99
CA GLU A 38 4.60 8.88 -10.66
C GLU A 38 4.91 7.83 -9.58
N ASP A 39 5.25 8.31 -8.38
CA ASP A 39 5.52 7.47 -7.22
C ASP A 39 4.32 6.54 -6.94
N ARG A 40 4.54 5.25 -7.11
CA ARG A 40 3.55 4.22 -6.78
C ARG A 40 4.00 3.41 -5.58
N HIS A 41 3.07 2.68 -5.01
CA HIS A 41 3.26 1.79 -3.89
C HIS A 41 2.88 0.37 -4.28
N ARG A 42 3.71 -0.59 -3.88
CA ARG A 42 3.46 -2.03 -4.04
C ARG A 42 2.56 -2.48 -2.91
N ILE A 43 1.39 -3.00 -3.24
CA ILE A 43 0.45 -3.55 -2.28
C ILE A 43 0.17 -5.01 -2.63
N CYS A 44 0.30 -5.90 -1.65
CA CYS A 44 0.02 -7.32 -1.82
C CYS A 44 -1.42 -7.62 -1.38
N PHE A 45 -2.20 -8.18 -2.29
CA PHE A 45 -3.54 -8.74 -2.04
C PHE A 45 -3.50 -10.21 -2.43
N ASP A 46 -3.85 -11.10 -1.49
CA ASP A 46 -3.91 -12.56 -1.76
C ASP A 46 -2.65 -13.14 -2.46
N GLY A 47 -1.46 -12.64 -2.09
CA GLY A 47 -0.19 -13.09 -2.68
C GLY A 47 0.17 -12.45 -4.03
N LYS A 48 -0.68 -11.58 -4.58
CA LYS A 48 -0.41 -10.83 -5.82
C LYS A 48 -0.05 -9.39 -5.50
N VAL A 49 0.97 -8.86 -6.17
CA VAL A 49 1.41 -7.47 -6.00
C VAL A 49 0.74 -6.57 -7.03
N HIS A 50 0.12 -5.51 -6.54
CA HIS A 50 -0.52 -4.44 -7.29
C HIS A 50 0.21 -3.12 -7.06
N LEU A 51 0.18 -2.23 -8.05
CA LEU A 51 0.73 -0.88 -7.94
C LEU A 51 -0.42 0.11 -7.74
N MET A 52 -0.33 0.94 -6.70
CA MET A 52 -1.35 1.93 -6.33
C MET A 52 -0.70 3.27 -5.99
N GLN A 53 -1.44 4.36 -6.16
CA GLN A 53 -1.03 5.66 -5.63
C GLN A 53 -1.35 5.72 -4.13
N GLN A 54 -0.67 6.59 -3.39
CA GLN A 54 -0.92 6.73 -1.95
C GLN A 54 -2.36 7.18 -1.65
N GLU A 55 -2.96 7.98 -2.53
CA GLU A 55 -4.35 8.44 -2.41
C GLU A 55 -5.38 7.31 -2.59
N ASP A 56 -4.98 6.17 -3.15
CA ASP A 56 -5.89 5.03 -3.38
C ASP A 56 -6.20 4.25 -2.09
N PHE A 57 -5.35 4.37 -1.07
CA PHE A 57 -5.43 3.53 0.13
C PHE A 57 -5.11 4.30 1.41
N GLU A 58 -5.66 3.80 2.51
CA GLU A 58 -5.38 4.27 3.85
C GLU A 58 -4.52 3.23 4.59
N LEU A 59 -3.58 3.70 5.40
CA LEU A 59 -2.83 2.85 6.33
C LEU A 59 -3.65 2.66 7.60
N LEU A 60 -3.92 1.40 7.97
CA LEU A 60 -4.64 1.09 9.20
C LEU A 60 -3.69 1.02 10.39
N TYR A 61 -2.59 0.27 10.23
CA TYR A 61 -1.57 0.05 11.26
C TYR A 61 -0.17 0.28 10.66
N PRO A 62 0.23 1.54 10.42
CA PRO A 62 1.48 1.86 9.72
C PRO A 62 2.75 1.38 10.43
N GLU A 63 2.65 1.11 11.72
CA GLU A 63 3.74 0.63 12.59
C GLU A 63 3.79 -0.89 12.75
N ARG A 64 2.75 -1.62 12.30
CA ARG A 64 2.65 -3.07 12.43
C ARG A 64 3.21 -3.76 11.20
N ASP A 65 4.02 -4.80 11.37
CA ASP A 65 4.54 -5.61 10.26
C ASP A 65 3.84 -6.98 10.26
N LEU A 66 2.83 -7.16 9.41
CA LEU A 66 2.10 -8.43 9.25
C LEU A 66 2.91 -9.55 8.58
N ARG A 67 4.21 -9.36 8.33
CA ARG A 67 5.11 -10.43 7.90
C ARG A 67 5.79 -11.13 9.07
N ALA A 68 5.75 -10.51 10.26
CA ALA A 68 6.38 -11.01 11.48
C ALA A 68 5.41 -11.76 12.42
N ASP A 69 4.13 -11.83 12.05
CA ASP A 69 3.05 -12.59 12.68
C ASP A 69 2.91 -13.94 11.93
#